data_AF-A0A965UL83-F1
#
_entry.id   AF-A0A965UL83-F1
#
_cell.length_a   1.000
_cell.length_b   1.000
_cell.length_c   1.000
_cell.angle_alpha   90.00
_cell.angle_beta   90.00
_cell.angle_gamma   90.00
#
_symmetry.space_group_name_H-M   'P 1'
#
loop_
_entity.id
_entity.type
_entity.pdbx_description
1 polymer ?
#
loop_
_entity_poly.entity_id
_entity_poly.type
_entity_poly.pdbx_seq_one_letter_code
_entity_poly.pdbx_strand_id
1 'polypeptide(L)'
;MAPQELKALIKSDPQATEAYSERRFGDCAVRCAEIAPKVPKTLRLSKIGILDVYREDRSTGHLILKRLAQLATTNPDAALMLEFMGPGNPESSYPDFSIPEIRAALTAPSPYGLGLTPQQAAPLLAAGEQPDTITGLDIEQLAGEVSI
;
A
#
# COMPACT_ATOMS: atom_id res chain seq x y z
N MET A 1 6.34 -10.40 6.22
CA MET A 1 5.39 -11.43 6.73
C MET A 1 6.01 -12.22 7.88
N ALA A 2 5.25 -12.60 8.91
CA ALA A 2 5.75 -13.45 9.99
C ALA A 2 5.87 -14.93 9.55
N PRO A 3 6.79 -15.74 10.12
CA PRO A 3 6.99 -17.14 9.73
C PRO A 3 5.72 -18.01 9.78
N GLN A 4 4.85 -17.80 10.77
CA GLN A 4 3.59 -18.54 10.88
C GLN A 4 2.59 -18.18 9.79
N GLU A 5 2.51 -16.90 9.43
CA GLU A 5 1.67 -16.41 8.34
C GLU A 5 2.14 -16.96 7.00
N LEU A 6 3.46 -17.00 6.78
CA LEU A 6 4.05 -17.55 5.57
C LEU A 6 3.80 -19.07 5.45
N LYS A 7 3.91 -19.82 6.55
CA LYS A 7 3.53 -21.25 6.60
C LYS A 7 2.04 -21.47 6.28
N ALA A 8 1.16 -20.61 6.79
CA ALA A 8 -0.27 -20.68 6.50
C ALA A 8 -0.55 -20.37 5.02
N LEU A 9 0.13 -19.36 4.47
CA LEU A 9 0.00 -18.95 3.08
C LEU A 9 0.41 -20.07 2.11
N ILE A 10 1.56 -20.71 2.36
CA ILE A 10 2.03 -21.87 1.57
C ILE A 10 0.97 -22.98 1.57
N LYS A 11 0.43 -23.34 2.74
CA LYS A 11 -0.58 -24.41 2.87
C LYS A 11 -1.92 -24.08 2.23
N SER A 12 -2.21 -22.80 2.05
CA SER A 12 -3.48 -22.33 1.45
C SER A 12 -3.50 -22.44 -0.07
N ASP A 13 -2.34 -22.56 -0.73
CA ASP A 13 -2.21 -22.61 -2.18
C ASP A 13 -1.48 -23.90 -2.63
N PRO A 14 -2.12 -24.75 -3.45
CA PRO A 14 -1.52 -26.01 -3.89
C PRO A 14 -0.19 -25.85 -4.64
N GLN A 15 -0.05 -24.79 -5.45
CA GLN A 15 1.17 -24.55 -6.22
C GLN A 15 2.33 -24.12 -5.32
N ALA A 16 2.06 -23.25 -4.33
CA ALA A 16 3.04 -22.88 -3.32
C ALA A 16 3.48 -24.10 -2.48
N THR A 17 2.54 -24.98 -2.11
CA THR A 17 2.83 -26.22 -1.37
C THR A 17 3.71 -27.17 -2.17
N GLU A 18 3.42 -27.37 -3.46
CA GLU A 18 4.23 -28.20 -4.36
C GLU A 18 5.64 -27.64 -4.54
N ALA A 19 5.77 -26.34 -4.83
CA ALA A 19 7.08 -25.70 -4.96
C ALA A 19 7.90 -25.78 -3.66
N TYR A 20 7.24 -25.67 -2.49
CA TYR A 20 7.89 -25.84 -1.19
C TYR A 20 8.41 -27.26 -0.97
N SER A 21 7.59 -28.29 -1.26
CA SER A 21 7.96 -29.70 -1.04
C SER A 21 9.10 -30.16 -1.95
N GLU A 22 9.17 -29.61 -3.16
CA GLU A 22 10.25 -29.85 -4.13
C GLU A 22 11.50 -29.00 -3.89
N ARG A 23 11.53 -28.21 -2.81
CA ARG A 23 12.61 -27.26 -2.48
C ARG A 23 12.88 -26.22 -3.58
N ARG A 24 11.90 -25.93 -4.43
CA ARG A 24 11.91 -24.82 -5.38
C ARG A 24 11.53 -23.52 -4.67
N PHE A 25 12.36 -23.10 -3.71
CA PHE A 25 12.06 -21.99 -2.81
C PHE A 25 11.85 -20.65 -3.53
N GLY A 26 12.55 -20.43 -4.65
CA GLY A 26 12.33 -19.26 -5.51
C GLY A 26 10.91 -19.23 -6.09
N ASP A 27 10.46 -20.34 -6.67
CA ASP A 27 9.11 -20.45 -7.25
C ASP A 27 8.02 -20.35 -6.18
N CYS A 28 8.27 -20.96 -5.02
CA CYS A 28 7.39 -20.85 -3.85
C CYS A 28 7.28 -19.39 -3.38
N ALA A 29 8.40 -18.66 -3.29
CA ALA A 29 8.41 -17.26 -2.90
C ALA A 29 7.66 -16.36 -3.89
N VAL A 30 7.84 -16.58 -5.20
CA VAL A 30 7.08 -15.87 -6.25
C VAL A 30 5.60 -16.11 -6.07
N ARG A 31 5.17 -17.38 -5.94
CA ARG A 31 3.76 -17.71 -5.77
C ARG A 31 3.19 -17.13 -4.48
N CYS A 32 3.92 -17.21 -3.37
CA CYS A 32 3.52 -16.61 -2.10
C CYS A 32 3.38 -15.08 -2.22
N ALA A 33 4.27 -14.39 -2.93
CA ALA A 33 4.17 -12.95 -3.13
C ALA A 33 2.94 -12.55 -3.96
N GLU A 34 2.50 -13.40 -4.90
CA GLU A 34 1.30 -13.17 -5.70
C GLU A 34 0.00 -13.29 -4.90
N ILE A 35 -0.07 -14.26 -3.99
CA ILE A 35 -1.29 -14.58 -3.21
C ILE A 35 -1.33 -13.88 -1.85
N ALA A 36 -0.21 -13.31 -1.40
CA ALA A 36 -0.13 -12.58 -0.14
C ALA A 36 -1.08 -11.36 -0.16
N PRO A 37 -1.76 -11.07 0.95
CA PRO A 37 -2.42 -9.78 1.13
C PRO A 37 -1.42 -8.65 0.89
N LYS A 38 -1.83 -7.63 0.13
CA LYS A 38 -1.00 -6.44 -0.06
C LYS A 38 -0.82 -5.73 1.27
N VAL A 39 0.38 -5.21 1.49
CA VAL A 39 0.74 -4.47 2.70
C VAL A 39 0.90 -2.99 2.37
N PRO A 40 0.52 -2.09 3.28
CA PRO A 40 0.79 -0.67 3.11
C PRO A 40 2.31 -0.43 3.07
N LYS A 41 2.81 0.27 2.06
CA LYS A 41 4.22 0.68 1.97
C LYS A 41 4.34 2.20 1.86
N THR A 42 5.41 2.76 2.42
CA THR A 42 5.72 4.19 2.32
C THR A 42 5.96 4.59 0.88
N LEU A 43 5.19 5.56 0.38
CA LEU A 43 5.29 6.13 -0.97
C LEU A 43 5.38 7.66 -0.87
N ARG A 44 6.13 8.33 -1.77
CA ARG A 44 6.24 9.80 -1.70
C ARG A 44 5.03 10.48 -2.34
N LEU A 45 4.43 11.43 -1.64
CA LEU A 45 3.28 12.18 -2.13
C LEU A 45 3.57 12.97 -3.41
N SER A 46 2.68 12.89 -4.41
CA SER A 46 2.70 13.81 -5.56
C SER A 46 1.28 14.15 -6.04
N LYS A 47 1.10 15.38 -6.55
CA LYS A 47 -0.19 15.81 -7.14
C LYS A 47 -0.54 14.99 -8.38
N ILE A 48 0.46 14.66 -9.19
CA ILE A 48 0.31 13.85 -10.40
C ILE A 48 -0.13 12.43 -10.04
N GLY A 49 0.46 11.82 -9.00
CA GLY A 49 0.07 10.49 -8.54
C GLY A 49 -1.41 10.41 -8.13
N ILE A 50 -1.95 11.44 -7.47
CA ILE A 50 -3.39 11.50 -7.17
C ILE A 50 -4.21 11.57 -8.46
N LEU A 51 -3.84 12.43 -9.41
CA LEU A 51 -4.58 12.52 -10.68
C LEU A 51 -4.50 11.24 -11.52
N ASP A 52 -3.38 10.51 -11.41
CA ASP A 52 -3.17 9.26 -12.12
C ASP A 52 -4.06 8.13 -11.57
N VAL A 53 -4.21 8.04 -10.24
CA VAL A 53 -5.16 7.11 -9.59
C VAL A 53 -6.59 7.34 -10.08
N TYR A 54 -6.96 8.58 -10.36
CA TYR A 54 -8.29 8.94 -10.87
C TYR A 54 -8.28 9.34 -12.35
N ARG A 55 -7.45 8.69 -13.17
CA ARG A 55 -7.32 9.00 -14.61
C ARG A 55 -8.67 8.96 -15.34
N GLU A 56 -9.52 7.98 -15.00
CA GLU A 56 -10.85 7.77 -15.57
C GLU A 56 -11.94 8.66 -14.94
N ASP A 57 -11.73 9.15 -13.72
CA ASP A 57 -12.61 10.11 -13.03
C ASP A 57 -11.83 11.34 -12.55
N ARG A 58 -11.41 12.15 -13.52
CA ARG A 58 -10.63 13.36 -13.24
C ARG A 58 -11.35 14.31 -12.29
N SER A 59 -12.68 14.30 -12.25
CA SER A 59 -13.45 15.20 -11.39
C SER A 59 -13.20 14.93 -9.91
N THR A 60 -13.18 13.65 -9.52
CA THR A 60 -12.86 13.22 -8.15
C THR A 60 -11.42 13.53 -7.79
N GLY A 61 -10.46 13.31 -8.71
CA GLY A 61 -9.05 13.66 -8.48
C GLY A 61 -8.86 15.14 -8.17
N HIS A 62 -9.48 16.04 -8.94
CA HIS A 62 -9.41 17.49 -8.69
C HIS A 62 -10.13 17.90 -7.40
N LEU A 63 -11.27 17.28 -7.09
CA LEU A 63 -11.98 17.51 -5.83
C LEU A 63 -11.09 17.18 -4.63
N ILE A 64 -10.39 16.05 -4.65
CA ILE A 64 -9.49 15.62 -3.57
C ILE A 64 -8.35 16.62 -3.41
N LEU A 65 -7.70 17.03 -4.50
CA LEU A 65 -6.64 18.06 -4.46
C LEU A 65 -7.15 19.38 -3.88
N LYS A 66 -8.35 19.82 -4.24
CA LYS A 66 -8.97 21.04 -3.70
C LYS A 66 -9.26 20.90 -2.20
N ARG A 67 -9.77 19.74 -1.76
CA ARG A 67 -10.05 19.47 -0.34
C ARG A 67 -8.77 19.39 0.48
N LEU A 68 -7.71 18.79 -0.04
CA LEU A 68 -6.39 18.79 0.59
C LEU A 68 -5.86 20.22 0.75
N ALA A 69 -5.91 21.04 -0.29
CA ALA A 69 -5.52 22.44 -0.23
C ALA A 69 -6.35 23.23 0.80
N GLN A 70 -7.65 22.96 0.89
CA GLN A 70 -8.52 23.57 1.89
C GLN A 70 -8.16 23.10 3.31
N LEU A 71 -7.93 21.81 3.52
CA LEU A 71 -7.52 21.25 4.82
C LEU A 71 -6.21 21.86 5.32
N ALA A 72 -5.23 22.07 4.43
CA ALA A 72 -3.97 22.72 4.78
C ALA A 72 -4.12 24.18 5.25
N THR A 73 -5.20 24.87 4.89
CA THR A 73 -5.47 26.21 5.42
C THR A 73 -5.88 26.19 6.89
N THR A 74 -6.34 25.05 7.41
CA THR A 74 -6.87 24.90 8.77
C THR A 74 -6.09 23.91 9.63
N ASN A 75 -5.25 23.06 9.04
CA ASN A 75 -4.45 22.05 9.72
C ASN A 75 -2.98 22.17 9.31
N PRO A 76 -2.07 22.55 10.23
CA PRO A 76 -0.66 22.74 9.94
C PRO A 76 0.08 21.45 9.54
N ASP A 77 -0.35 20.29 10.05
CA ASP A 77 0.23 18.99 9.67
C ASP A 77 -0.13 18.65 8.22
N ALA A 78 -1.37 18.94 7.81
CA ALA A 78 -1.80 18.79 6.43
C ALA A 78 -1.07 19.76 5.48
N ALA A 79 -0.77 20.98 5.93
CA ALA A 79 0.05 21.93 5.18
C ALA A 79 1.46 21.41 4.97
N LEU A 80 2.11 20.91 6.02
CA LEU A 80 3.44 20.30 5.95
C LEU A 80 3.45 19.10 4.99
N MET A 81 2.44 18.24 5.04
CA MET A 81 2.30 17.13 4.11
C MET A 81 2.14 17.58 2.64
N LEU A 82 1.42 18.67 2.39
CA LEU A 82 1.26 19.24 1.05
C LEU A 82 2.57 19.85 0.50
N GLU A 83 3.45 20.36 1.34
CA GLU A 83 4.77 20.87 0.91
C GLU A 83 5.60 19.75 0.27
N PHE A 84 5.48 18.53 0.82
CA PHE A 84 6.09 17.33 0.24
C PHE A 84 5.35 16.80 -1.00
N MET A 85 4.29 17.46 -1.51
CA MET A 85 3.71 17.19 -2.83
C MET A 85 4.30 18.04 -3.97
N GLY A 86 5.28 18.89 -3.64
CA GLY A 86 5.86 19.88 -4.56
C GLY A 86 6.76 19.28 -5.66
N PRO A 87 7.18 20.13 -6.62
CA PRO A 87 8.07 19.73 -7.71
C PRO A 87 9.40 19.21 -7.15
N GLY A 88 9.76 17.97 -7.51
CA GLY A 88 10.92 17.25 -6.98
C GLY A 88 10.64 15.80 -6.57
N ASN A 89 9.37 15.43 -6.42
CA ASN A 89 8.97 14.02 -6.30
C ASN A 89 8.82 13.38 -7.69
N PRO A 90 9.21 12.10 -7.85
CA PRO A 90 8.97 11.37 -9.10
C PRO A 90 7.49 11.42 -9.49
N GLU A 91 7.19 11.62 -10.77
CA GLU A 91 5.81 11.70 -11.28
C GLU A 91 4.99 10.43 -10.95
N SER A 92 5.67 9.29 -10.79
CA SER A 92 5.10 7.99 -10.44
C SER A 92 4.94 7.75 -8.93
N SER A 93 5.08 8.79 -8.10
CA SER A 93 5.05 8.63 -6.65
C SER A 93 3.66 8.91 -6.08
N TYR A 94 3.15 7.97 -5.31
CA TYR A 94 1.83 8.04 -4.66
C TYR A 94 1.95 8.57 -3.23
N PRO A 95 0.91 9.19 -2.67
CA PRO A 95 0.88 9.52 -1.25
C PRO A 95 1.22 8.36 -0.32
N ASP A 96 1.90 8.66 0.79
CA ASP A 96 2.18 7.68 1.84
C ASP A 96 0.89 7.31 2.59
N PHE A 97 0.07 6.47 1.98
CA PHE A 97 -1.10 5.89 2.61
C PHE A 97 -0.76 4.68 3.51
N SER A 98 0.52 4.45 3.81
CA SER A 98 0.89 3.50 4.87
C SER A 98 0.78 4.11 6.27
N ILE A 99 0.83 5.44 6.37
CA ILE A 99 0.67 6.16 7.64
C ILE A 99 -0.81 6.09 8.09
N PRO A 100 -1.14 5.45 9.23
CA PRO A 100 -2.52 5.25 9.69
C PRO A 100 -3.31 6.55 9.84
N GLU A 101 -2.66 7.61 10.30
CA GLU A 101 -3.24 8.94 10.49
C GLU A 101 -3.70 9.55 9.17
N ILE A 102 -2.91 9.38 8.10
CA ILE A 102 -3.27 9.83 6.74
C ILE A 102 -4.47 9.04 6.22
N ARG A 103 -4.48 7.71 6.41
CA ARG A 103 -5.62 6.86 6.00
C ARG A 103 -6.90 7.28 6.73
N ALA A 104 -6.82 7.52 8.03
CA ALA A 104 -7.96 7.96 8.84
C ALA A 104 -8.47 9.34 8.40
N ALA A 105 -7.55 10.26 8.06
CA ALA A 105 -7.90 11.60 7.59
C ALA A 105 -8.65 11.61 6.25
N LEU A 106 -8.51 10.59 5.40
CA LEU A 106 -9.23 10.53 4.11
C LEU A 106 -10.76 10.53 4.30
N THR A 107 -11.25 9.71 5.22
CA THR A 107 -12.70 9.55 5.46
C THR A 107 -13.21 10.38 6.63
N ALA A 108 -12.32 10.88 7.50
CA ALA A 108 -12.72 11.75 8.60
C ALA A 108 -13.43 13.02 8.09
N PRO A 109 -14.49 13.48 8.77
CA PRO A 109 -15.24 14.65 8.34
C PRO A 109 -14.42 15.94 8.46
N SER A 110 -14.75 16.92 7.60
CA SER A 110 -14.24 18.29 7.72
C SER A 110 -14.63 18.91 9.08
N PRO A 111 -13.78 19.76 9.70
CA PRO A 111 -12.52 20.31 9.20
C PRO A 111 -11.28 19.44 9.48
N TYR A 112 -11.43 18.28 10.11
CA TYR A 112 -10.30 17.48 10.60
C TYR A 112 -9.83 16.42 9.58
N GLY A 113 -10.59 16.19 8.52
CA GLY A 113 -10.25 15.31 7.41
C GLY A 113 -10.86 15.73 6.08
N LEU A 114 -10.72 14.88 5.06
CA LEU A 114 -11.15 15.15 3.69
C LEU A 114 -12.62 14.81 3.42
N GLY A 115 -13.29 14.09 4.32
CA GLY A 115 -14.69 13.70 4.19
C GLY A 115 -14.98 12.93 2.90
N LEU A 116 -14.05 12.10 2.44
CA LEU A 116 -14.25 11.22 1.30
C LEU A 116 -15.17 10.06 1.71
N THR A 117 -16.02 9.61 0.79
CA THR A 117 -16.73 8.34 0.98
C THR A 117 -15.73 7.17 0.92
N PRO A 118 -16.08 5.98 1.45
CA PRO A 118 -15.23 4.80 1.30
C PRO A 118 -14.90 4.48 -0.17
N GLN A 119 -15.87 4.67 -1.08
CA GLN A 119 -15.66 4.46 -2.52
C GLN A 119 -14.68 5.48 -3.11
N GLN A 120 -14.74 6.72 -2.64
CA GLN A 120 -13.77 7.75 -3.05
C GLN A 120 -12.39 7.48 -2.47
N ALA A 121 -12.26 7.00 -1.23
CA ALA A 121 -10.96 6.75 -0.61
C ALA A 121 -10.27 5.47 -1.12
N ALA A 122 -11.05 4.47 -1.56
CA ALA A 122 -10.52 3.15 -1.92
C ALA A 122 -9.39 3.17 -2.98
N PRO A 123 -9.46 3.94 -4.08
CA PRO A 123 -8.37 3.98 -5.07
C PRO A 123 -7.05 4.51 -4.49
N LEU A 124 -7.12 5.48 -3.57
CA LEU A 124 -5.95 6.02 -2.88
C LEU A 124 -5.34 5.00 -1.93
N LEU A 125 -6.18 4.34 -1.12
CA LEU A 125 -5.72 3.29 -0.21
C LEU A 125 -5.07 2.13 -0.98
N ALA A 126 -5.67 1.70 -2.09
CA ALA A 126 -5.13 0.65 -2.95
C ALA A 126 -3.81 1.04 -3.61
N ALA A 127 -3.61 2.32 -3.95
CA ALA A 127 -2.34 2.83 -4.49
C ALA A 127 -1.19 2.78 -3.46
N GLY A 128 -1.52 2.84 -2.17
CA GLY A 128 -0.57 2.69 -1.06
C GLY A 128 -0.24 1.24 -0.69
N GLU A 129 -0.92 0.28 -1.31
CA GLU A 129 -0.81 -1.15 -0.99
C GLU A 129 0.04 -1.86 -2.05
N GLN A 130 1.16 -2.43 -1.63
CA GLN A 130 2.08 -3.16 -2.49
C GLN A 130 2.18 -4.63 -2.06
N PRO A 131 2.55 -5.55 -2.96
CA PRO A 131 2.91 -6.91 -2.57
C PRO A 131 3.99 -6.89 -1.49
N ASP A 132 3.82 -7.76 -0.49
CA ASP A 132 4.89 -7.98 0.49
C ASP A 132 6.10 -8.58 -0.21
N THR A 133 7.29 -8.27 0.31
CA THR A 133 8.53 -8.82 -0.24
C THR A 133 8.76 -10.18 0.42
N ILE A 134 8.49 -11.25 -0.32
CA ILE A 134 8.75 -12.63 0.10
C ILE A 134 9.88 -13.16 -0.77
N THR A 135 10.96 -13.63 -0.14
CA THR A 135 12.16 -14.12 -0.81
C THR A 135 12.29 -15.64 -0.67
N GLY A 136 13.07 -16.26 -1.56
CA GLY A 136 13.40 -17.69 -1.44
C GLY A 136 14.13 -18.02 -0.13
N LEU A 137 14.87 -17.06 0.44
CA LEU A 137 15.54 -17.23 1.73
C LEU A 137 14.55 -17.30 2.89
N ASP A 138 13.48 -16.49 2.85
CA ASP A 138 12.41 -16.55 3.86
C ASP A 138 11.76 -17.93 3.86
N ILE A 139 11.53 -18.49 2.67
CA ILE A 139 10.97 -19.85 2.49
C ILE A 139 11.96 -20.92 2.97
N GLU A 140 13.24 -20.80 2.62
CA GLU A 140 14.30 -21.74 3.02
C GLU A 140 14.47 -21.80 4.55
N GLN A 141 14.42 -20.65 5.22
CA GLN A 141 14.51 -20.56 6.67
C GLN A 141 13.35 -21.31 7.36
N LEU A 142 12.14 -21.32 6.77
CA LEU A 142 11.03 -22.12 7.30
C LEU A 142 11.30 -23.62 7.25
N ALA A 143 12.04 -24.09 6.25
CA ALA A 143 12.43 -25.48 6.14
C ALA A 143 13.53 -25.84 7.14
N GLY A 144 14.43 -24.89 7.44
CA GLY A 144 15.48 -25.03 8.46
C GLY A 144 14.95 -25.06 9.90
N GLU A 145 13.80 -24.45 10.17
CA GLU A 145 13.10 -24.54 11.47
C GLU A 145 12.48 -25.93 11.74
N VAL A 146 12.56 -26.85 10.78
CA VAL A 146 12.17 -28.27 10.93
C VAL A 146 13.41 -29.14 10.79
N SER A 147 14.28 -29.09 11.79
CA SER A 147 15.30 -30.09 12.12
C SER A 147 15.42 -30.01 13.64
N ILE A 148 14.95 -31.00 14.41
CA ILE A 148 15.36 -32.42 14.43
C ILE A 148 14.12 -33.32 14.60
#